data_AF-A0A354FUT3-F1
#
_entry.id   AF-A0A354FUT3-F1
#
_cell.length_a   1.000
_cell.length_b   1.000
_cell.length_c   1.000
_cell.angle_alpha   90.00
_cell.angle_beta   90.00
_cell.angle_gamma   90.00
#
_symmetry.space_group_name_H-M   'P 1'
#
loop_
_entity.id
_entity.type
_entity.pdbx_description
1 polymer ?
#
loop_
_entity_poly.entity_id
_entity_poly.type
_entity_poly.pdbx_seq_one_letter_code
_entity_poly.pdbx_strand_id
1 'polypeptide(L)'
;MKHLLFPLFIVNSSTILATTFTDESDKFGLAGGNDACWFDFNNDGFVDICAGGKVFRNEKGQKFVYVADVGSSVAADFDNDGYLDLYSWGSRKLFRNIEGERFEAIKLPDLPKGGSLGASWGDFNNDGFVDLYVGGYESWPKDTYADFILTNEEGKSFKVDWQEVRYRARGISSCDFDRDGDLDVYVSNYRLQPNILWQNNGKGKFTDITGEFGALANGPGFGGGHS
;
A
#
# COMPACT_ATOMS: atom_id res chain seq x y z
N MET A 1 -60.88 26.63 -39.74
CA MET A 1 -60.21 25.81 -38.70
C MET A 1 -59.13 26.67 -38.06
N LYS A 2 -59.25 26.98 -36.76
CA LYS A 2 -58.26 27.75 -36.00
C LYS A 2 -57.29 26.76 -35.33
N HIS A 3 -56.00 26.87 -35.60
CA HIS A 3 -54.98 26.11 -34.89
C HIS A 3 -54.64 26.83 -33.57
N LEU A 4 -54.85 26.14 -32.44
CA LEU A 4 -54.30 26.55 -31.15
C LEU A 4 -52.83 26.12 -31.07
N LEU A 5 -51.95 27.08 -30.79
CA LEU A 5 -50.56 26.83 -30.38
C LEU A 5 -50.53 26.69 -28.85
N PHE A 6 -49.95 25.59 -28.35
CA PHE A 6 -49.53 25.47 -26.95
C PHE A 6 -48.05 25.84 -26.86
N PRO A 7 -47.61 26.65 -25.87
CA PRO A 7 -46.19 26.86 -25.63
C PRO A 7 -45.60 25.64 -24.91
N LEU A 8 -44.50 25.14 -25.45
CA LEU A 8 -43.62 24.14 -24.86
C LEU A 8 -42.85 24.78 -23.70
N PHE A 9 -43.04 24.31 -22.47
CA PHE A 9 -42.15 24.64 -21.35
C PHE A 9 -40.95 23.69 -21.40
N ILE A 10 -39.78 24.21 -21.80
CA ILE A 10 -38.50 23.54 -21.58
C ILE A 10 -38.05 23.94 -20.16
N VAL A 11 -38.13 23.00 -19.22
CA VAL A 11 -37.45 23.13 -17.92
C VAL A 11 -36.00 22.77 -18.16
N ASN A 12 -35.10 23.74 -18.04
CA ASN A 12 -33.67 23.54 -18.29
C ASN A 12 -32.88 23.57 -16.98
N SER A 13 -31.93 22.65 -16.91
CA SER A 13 -30.77 22.61 -16.02
C SER A 13 -30.96 21.98 -14.62
N SER A 14 -30.62 20.70 -14.54
CA SER A 14 -30.10 20.05 -13.33
C SER A 14 -28.73 20.65 -12.98
N THR A 15 -28.65 21.38 -11.88
CA THR A 15 -27.38 21.86 -11.31
C THR A 15 -26.55 20.68 -10.81
N ILE A 16 -25.41 20.43 -11.46
CA ILE A 16 -24.36 19.55 -10.91
C ILE A 16 -23.67 20.36 -9.81
N LEU A 17 -23.84 19.96 -8.55
CA LEU A 17 -23.01 20.49 -7.46
C LEU A 17 -21.59 19.96 -7.67
N ALA A 18 -20.65 20.87 -7.95
CA ALA A 18 -19.25 20.54 -7.96
C ALA A 18 -18.79 20.32 -6.51
N THR A 19 -18.45 19.08 -6.16
CA THR A 19 -17.78 18.77 -4.90
C THR A 19 -16.35 19.32 -4.97
N THR A 20 -16.00 20.22 -4.05
CA THR A 20 -14.63 20.74 -3.92
C THR A 20 -13.88 20.02 -2.82
N PHE A 21 -12.60 19.74 -3.05
CA PHE A 21 -11.65 19.32 -2.01
C PHE A 21 -10.91 20.56 -1.48
N THR A 22 -10.76 20.66 -0.17
CA THR A 22 -10.01 21.72 0.50
C THR A 22 -8.93 21.06 1.34
N ASP A 23 -7.71 21.58 1.26
CA ASP A 23 -6.61 21.14 2.12
C ASP A 23 -6.82 21.67 3.54
N GLU A 24 -6.90 20.76 4.49
CA GLU A 24 -7.10 21.04 5.91
C GLU A 24 -5.94 20.51 6.77
N SER A 25 -4.83 20.08 6.16
CA SER A 25 -3.73 19.37 6.84
C SER A 25 -3.19 20.16 8.05
N ASP A 26 -2.81 21.43 7.81
CA ASP A 26 -2.26 22.31 8.85
C ASP A 26 -3.24 22.53 10.02
N LYS A 27 -4.53 22.69 9.71
CA LYS A 27 -5.58 22.93 10.70
C LYS A 27 -5.71 21.76 11.68
N PHE A 28 -5.54 20.54 11.19
CA PHE A 28 -5.64 19.33 12.01
C PHE A 28 -4.30 18.87 12.58
N GLY A 29 -3.21 19.62 12.38
CA GLY A 29 -1.89 19.30 12.93
C GLY A 29 -1.10 18.25 12.14
N LEU A 30 -1.49 17.99 10.90
CA LEU A 30 -0.72 17.18 9.97
C LEU A 30 0.24 18.07 9.19
N ALA A 31 1.48 17.63 9.01
CA ALA A 31 2.48 18.40 8.28
C ALA A 31 3.39 17.48 7.45
N GLY A 32 3.34 17.67 6.13
CA GLY A 32 4.28 17.10 5.16
C GLY A 32 4.32 15.56 5.11
N GLY A 33 5.10 15.04 4.16
CA GLY A 33 5.31 13.60 3.98
C GLY A 33 5.19 13.17 2.53
N ASN A 34 5.74 11.99 2.23
CA ASN A 34 5.75 11.43 0.86
C ASN A 34 5.01 10.08 0.83
N ASP A 35 4.30 9.77 1.91
CA ASP A 35 3.80 8.48 2.31
C ASP A 35 2.64 8.70 3.30
N ALA A 36 1.64 7.82 3.22
CA ALA A 36 0.58 7.77 4.21
C ALA A 36 -0.02 6.36 4.32
N CYS A 37 -0.50 6.02 5.51
CA CYS A 37 -1.35 4.86 5.76
C CYS A 37 -2.43 5.21 6.78
N TRP A 38 -3.66 4.75 6.53
CA TRP A 38 -4.75 4.82 7.50
C TRP A 38 -4.78 3.54 8.33
N PHE A 39 -4.95 3.66 9.64
CA PHE A 39 -5.08 2.54 10.56
C PHE A 39 -5.71 3.02 11.88
N ASP A 40 -6.30 2.15 12.69
CA ASP A 40 -6.71 2.49 14.05
C ASP A 40 -5.61 2.03 15.00
N PHE A 41 -4.90 2.98 15.62
CA PHE A 41 -3.75 2.71 16.48
C PHE A 41 -4.18 2.14 17.82
N ASN A 42 -5.28 2.63 18.39
CA ASN A 42 -5.68 2.32 19.76
C ASN A 42 -7.07 1.68 19.87
N ASN A 43 -7.66 1.27 18.76
CA ASN A 43 -8.98 0.66 18.66
C ASN A 43 -10.08 1.52 19.30
N ASP A 44 -9.95 2.85 19.23
CA ASP A 44 -10.94 3.77 19.79
C ASP A 44 -12.07 4.12 18.81
N GLY A 45 -12.00 3.57 17.59
CA GLY A 45 -12.97 3.75 16.52
C GLY A 45 -12.78 5.03 15.71
N PHE A 46 -11.78 5.85 16.05
CA PHE A 46 -11.35 6.98 15.23
C PHE A 46 -10.08 6.61 14.47
N VAL A 47 -10.21 6.50 13.16
CA VAL A 47 -9.07 6.15 12.29
C VAL A 47 -7.95 7.18 12.43
N ASP A 48 -6.76 6.67 12.70
CA ASP A 48 -5.48 7.36 12.83
C ASP A 48 -4.68 7.30 11.53
N ILE A 49 -3.56 8.00 11.49
CA ILE A 49 -2.76 8.09 10.27
C ILE A 49 -1.27 7.96 10.57
N CYS A 50 -0.58 7.15 9.76
CA CYS A 50 0.85 7.29 9.57
C CYS A 50 1.10 8.19 8.36
N ALA A 51 1.91 9.24 8.47
CA ALA A 51 2.25 10.13 7.37
C ALA A 51 3.63 10.78 7.59
N GLY A 52 4.42 10.92 6.53
CA GLY A 52 5.74 11.56 6.63
C GLY A 52 6.68 10.84 7.59
N GLY A 53 6.57 9.50 7.65
CA GLY A 53 7.29 8.65 8.57
C GLY A 53 6.91 8.77 10.05
N LYS A 54 5.77 9.37 10.39
CA LYS A 54 5.27 9.53 11.75
C LYS A 54 3.89 8.95 11.92
N VAL A 55 3.54 8.55 13.12
CA VAL A 55 2.18 8.20 13.52
C VAL A 55 1.53 9.39 14.20
N PHE A 56 0.27 9.66 13.85
CA PHE A 56 -0.57 10.63 14.50
C PHE A 56 -1.91 10.01 14.91
N ARG A 57 -2.25 10.13 16.19
CA ARG A 57 -3.54 9.72 16.73
C ARG A 57 -4.60 10.80 16.51
N ASN A 58 -5.74 10.42 15.96
CA ASN A 58 -6.94 11.19 15.77
C ASN A 58 -7.68 11.35 17.10
N GLU A 59 -7.69 12.55 17.68
CA GLU A 59 -8.48 12.84 18.87
C GLU A 59 -9.93 13.14 18.48
N LYS A 60 -10.69 12.07 18.24
CA LYS A 60 -12.15 12.11 18.05
C LYS A 60 -12.62 13.03 16.92
N GLY A 61 -11.85 13.11 15.84
CA GLY A 61 -12.11 13.97 14.68
C GLY A 61 -11.76 15.44 14.88
N GLN A 62 -11.10 15.81 15.98
CA GLN A 62 -10.81 17.22 16.29
C GLN A 62 -9.40 17.65 15.89
N LYS A 63 -8.41 16.76 16.03
CA LYS A 63 -7.00 17.01 15.68
C LYS A 63 -6.22 15.70 15.62
N PHE A 64 -5.08 15.75 14.95
CA PHE A 64 -4.07 14.69 14.98
C PHE A 64 -2.95 15.05 15.96
N VAL A 65 -2.57 14.08 16.80
CA VAL A 65 -1.53 14.24 17.82
C VAL A 65 -0.41 13.24 17.55
N TYR A 66 0.81 13.73 17.47
CA TYR A 66 2.00 12.91 17.27
C TYR A 66 2.13 11.79 18.33
N VAL A 67 2.47 10.59 17.87
CA VAL A 67 2.70 9.40 18.72
C VAL A 67 4.15 8.93 18.62
N ALA A 68 4.64 8.65 17.41
CA ALA A 68 5.96 8.03 17.21
C ALA A 68 6.52 8.30 15.81
N ASP A 69 7.86 8.21 15.67
CA ASP A 69 8.56 8.12 14.39
C ASP A 69 8.73 6.64 13.99
N VAL A 70 8.21 6.26 12.82
CA VAL A 70 8.19 4.87 12.32
C VAL A 70 8.75 4.74 10.90
N GLY A 71 8.99 5.84 10.19
CA GLY A 71 9.32 5.83 8.76
C GLY A 71 8.14 5.39 7.88
N SER A 72 8.35 5.36 6.57
CA SER A 72 7.26 5.09 5.64
C SER A 72 6.74 3.67 5.71
N SER A 73 5.47 3.53 6.07
CA SER A 73 4.91 2.29 6.60
C SER A 73 3.56 1.89 6.01
N VAL A 74 3.32 0.58 5.98
CA VAL A 74 2.01 -0.05 5.73
C VAL A 74 1.52 -0.72 7.02
N ALA A 75 0.20 -0.79 7.22
CA ALA A 75 -0.40 -1.30 8.44
C ALA A 75 -1.14 -2.64 8.24
N ALA A 76 -0.96 -3.58 9.16
CA ALA A 76 -1.75 -4.80 9.31
C ALA A 76 -1.52 -5.41 10.70
N ASP A 77 -2.44 -6.24 11.19
CA ASP A 77 -2.28 -7.00 12.44
C ASP A 77 -1.42 -8.24 12.14
N PHE A 78 -0.12 -8.19 12.45
CA PHE A 78 0.79 -9.28 12.05
C PHE A 78 0.71 -10.49 12.98
N ASP A 79 0.25 -10.32 14.22
CA ASP A 79 0.18 -11.40 15.20
C ASP A 79 -1.22 -11.75 15.69
N ASN A 80 -2.24 -11.19 15.03
CA ASN A 80 -3.66 -11.42 15.30
C ASN A 80 -4.06 -11.03 16.73
N ASP A 81 -3.39 -10.03 17.32
CA ASP A 81 -3.71 -9.53 18.67
C ASP A 81 -4.80 -8.45 18.69
N GLY A 82 -5.26 -8.04 17.50
CA GLY A 82 -6.30 -7.04 17.30
C GLY A 82 -5.79 -5.61 17.22
N TYR A 83 -4.48 -5.37 17.38
CA TYR A 83 -3.88 -4.05 17.20
C TYR A 83 -3.05 -4.01 15.92
N LEU A 84 -3.33 -3.05 15.05
CA LEU A 84 -2.61 -2.94 13.79
C LEU A 84 -1.15 -2.53 14.04
N ASP A 85 -0.24 -3.27 13.44
CA ASP A 85 1.20 -3.08 13.45
C ASP A 85 1.68 -2.39 12.18
N LEU A 86 2.94 -1.94 12.18
CA LEU A 86 3.51 -1.17 11.08
C LEU A 86 4.78 -1.81 10.53
N TYR A 87 4.79 -2.15 9.24
CA TYR A 87 6.03 -2.43 8.53
C TYR A 87 6.50 -1.19 7.78
N SER A 88 7.70 -0.72 8.12
CA SER A 88 8.35 0.42 7.51
C SER A 88 9.27 0.00 6.38
N TRP A 89 8.89 0.20 5.12
CA TRP A 89 9.73 -0.13 3.97
C TRP A 89 10.97 0.78 3.89
N GLY A 90 10.84 2.04 4.34
CA GLY A 90 11.94 3.00 4.33
C GLY A 90 13.04 2.66 5.34
N SER A 91 12.66 2.26 6.56
CA SER A 91 13.62 1.86 7.60
C SER A 91 13.89 0.34 7.65
N ARG A 92 13.10 -0.44 6.92
CA ARG A 92 13.13 -1.91 6.86
C ARG A 92 12.98 -2.54 8.24
N LYS A 93 12.00 -2.06 9.00
CA LYS A 93 11.69 -2.49 10.37
C LYS A 93 10.21 -2.82 10.50
N LEU A 94 9.91 -3.78 11.36
CA LEU A 94 8.57 -4.05 11.84
C LEU A 94 8.41 -3.41 13.22
N PHE A 95 7.31 -2.70 13.42
CA PHE A 95 6.92 -2.06 14.66
C PHE A 95 5.63 -2.70 15.15
N ARG A 96 5.72 -3.50 16.21
CA ARG A 96 4.58 -4.06 16.90
C ARG A 96 3.87 -3.00 17.73
N ASN A 97 2.56 -2.92 17.61
CA ASN A 97 1.72 -2.09 18.45
C ASN A 97 1.48 -2.79 19.79
N ILE A 98 1.77 -2.09 20.89
CA ILE A 98 1.54 -2.60 22.23
C ILE A 98 0.25 -1.98 22.75
N GLU A 99 -0.86 -2.66 22.44
CA GLU A 99 -2.19 -2.38 22.95
C GLU A 99 -2.66 -0.92 22.78
N GLY A 100 -2.21 -0.24 21.72
CA GLY A 100 -2.57 1.15 21.45
C GLY A 100 -1.86 2.19 22.33
N GLU A 101 -0.81 1.80 23.03
CA GLU A 101 -0.02 2.70 23.87
C GLU A 101 1.24 3.20 23.16
N ARG A 102 1.95 2.30 22.47
CA ARG A 102 3.26 2.57 21.88
C ARG A 102 3.65 1.49 20.86
N PHE A 103 4.74 1.74 20.14
CA PHE A 103 5.35 0.76 19.24
C PHE A 103 6.64 0.16 19.81
N GLU A 104 6.88 -1.12 19.52
CA GLU A 104 8.15 -1.81 19.75
C GLU A 104 8.70 -2.38 18.45
N ALA A 105 10.00 -2.16 18.19
CA ALA A 105 10.62 -2.75 17.01
C ALA A 105 10.86 -4.25 17.21
N ILE A 106 10.34 -5.07 16.29
CA ILE A 106 10.62 -6.49 16.22
C ILE A 106 11.84 -6.73 15.34
N LYS A 107 12.69 -7.67 15.76
CA LYS A 107 13.84 -8.09 14.98
C LYS A 107 13.37 -8.94 13.79
N LEU A 108 13.63 -8.43 12.58
CA LEU A 108 13.48 -9.18 11.33
C LEU A 108 14.67 -10.13 11.09
N PRO A 109 14.51 -11.16 10.24
CA PRO A 109 15.63 -11.97 9.76
C PRO A 109 16.62 -11.13 8.95
N ASP A 110 17.75 -11.74 8.56
CA ASP A 110 18.66 -11.10 7.61
C ASP A 110 17.95 -10.88 6.28
N LEU A 111 17.70 -9.61 5.97
CA LEU A 111 16.97 -9.23 4.76
C LEU A 111 17.93 -9.12 3.56
N PRO A 112 17.43 -9.29 2.31
CA PRO A 112 18.21 -9.01 1.12
C PRO A 112 18.83 -7.62 1.16
N LYS A 113 20.04 -7.44 0.61
CA LYS A 113 20.68 -6.11 0.53
C LYS A 113 19.75 -5.14 -0.21
N GLY A 114 19.53 -3.95 0.34
CA GLY A 114 18.87 -2.89 -0.43
C GLY A 114 18.09 -1.84 0.36
N GLY A 115 17.41 -1.01 -0.41
CA GLY A 115 16.36 -0.09 0.03
C GLY A 115 15.07 -0.38 -0.74
N SER A 116 13.95 -0.01 -0.13
CA SER A 116 12.61 -0.23 -0.67
C SER A 116 11.86 1.09 -0.75
N LEU A 117 10.89 1.19 -1.67
CA LEU A 117 9.96 2.30 -1.79
C LEU A 117 8.49 1.90 -1.62
N GLY A 118 8.22 0.62 -1.34
CA GLY A 118 6.87 0.12 -1.17
C GLY A 118 6.85 -1.30 -0.64
N ALA A 119 5.77 -1.62 0.05
CA ALA A 119 5.45 -2.95 0.54
C ALA A 119 3.92 -3.13 0.51
N SER A 120 3.46 -4.38 0.49
CA SER A 120 2.06 -4.73 0.64
C SER A 120 1.90 -5.93 1.57
N TRP A 121 0.91 -5.85 2.44
CA TRP A 121 0.50 -6.96 3.30
C TRP A 121 -0.42 -7.92 2.53
N GLY A 122 -0.40 -9.18 2.89
CA GLY A 122 -1.34 -10.18 2.39
C GLY A 122 -1.03 -11.56 2.96
N ASP A 123 -2.04 -12.37 3.24
CA ASP A 123 -1.85 -13.79 3.53
C ASP A 123 -1.57 -14.50 2.19
N PHE A 124 -0.30 -14.66 1.82
CA PHE A 124 0.09 -15.17 0.51
C PHE A 124 0.19 -16.70 0.49
N ASN A 125 0.24 -17.34 1.64
CA ASN A 125 0.33 -18.80 1.79
C ASN A 125 -0.94 -19.43 2.40
N ASN A 126 -1.99 -18.62 2.64
CA ASN A 126 -3.27 -18.99 3.22
C ASN A 126 -3.15 -19.66 4.60
N ASP A 127 -2.22 -19.21 5.43
CA ASP A 127 -2.02 -19.74 6.78
C ASP A 127 -2.77 -18.97 7.88
N GLY A 128 -3.47 -17.89 7.52
CA GLY A 128 -4.23 -17.05 8.42
C GLY A 128 -3.41 -15.96 9.11
N PHE A 129 -2.14 -15.79 8.75
CA PHE A 129 -1.29 -14.69 9.19
C PHE A 129 -0.86 -13.87 7.98
N VAL A 130 -0.85 -12.54 8.14
CA VAL A 130 -0.44 -11.65 7.05
C VAL A 130 1.07 -11.74 6.82
N ASP A 131 1.46 -12.01 5.58
CA ASP A 131 2.81 -11.92 5.05
C ASP A 131 3.09 -10.51 4.49
N LEU A 132 4.34 -10.28 4.07
CA LEU A 132 4.77 -9.04 3.43
C LEU A 132 5.44 -9.30 2.08
N TYR A 133 4.95 -8.63 1.04
CA TYR A 133 5.69 -8.41 -0.18
C TYR A 133 6.43 -7.07 -0.08
N VAL A 134 7.75 -7.06 -0.30
CA VAL A 134 8.58 -5.86 -0.20
C VAL A 134 9.32 -5.64 -1.51
N GLY A 135 9.14 -4.46 -2.11
CA GLY A 135 9.76 -4.13 -3.39
C GLY A 135 11.21 -3.68 -3.24
N GLY A 136 12.08 -4.17 -4.11
CA GLY A 136 13.46 -3.72 -4.24
C GLY A 136 13.56 -2.51 -5.17
N TYR A 137 14.17 -1.43 -4.70
CA TYR A 137 14.39 -0.24 -5.53
C TYR A 137 15.77 -0.27 -6.22
N GLU A 138 16.56 0.79 -6.08
CA GLU A 138 17.92 0.87 -6.63
C GLU A 138 18.89 1.57 -5.67
N SER A 139 20.18 1.26 -5.84
CA SER A 139 21.25 2.21 -5.55
C SER A 139 21.87 2.64 -6.86
N TRP A 140 21.44 3.78 -7.38
CA TRP A 140 21.92 4.33 -8.63
C TRP A 140 23.35 4.90 -8.48
N PRO A 141 24.33 4.70 -9.40
CA PRO A 141 24.57 3.79 -10.53
C PRO A 141 24.05 2.37 -10.69
N LYS A 142 24.23 1.63 -9.61
CA LYS A 142 25.00 0.38 -9.66
C LYS A 142 24.11 -0.84 -9.50
N ASP A 143 23.18 -0.78 -8.56
CA ASP A 143 22.49 -1.96 -8.07
C ASP A 143 20.97 -1.81 -8.27
N THR A 144 20.34 -2.90 -8.73
CA THR A 144 18.91 -3.17 -8.58
C THR A 144 18.77 -4.09 -7.38
N TYR A 145 17.83 -3.79 -6.47
CA TYR A 145 17.60 -4.62 -5.30
C TYR A 145 16.53 -5.67 -5.56
N ALA A 146 16.52 -6.73 -4.75
CA ALA A 146 15.53 -7.78 -4.89
C ALA A 146 14.17 -7.30 -4.37
N ASP A 147 13.10 -7.63 -5.10
CA ASP A 147 11.80 -7.83 -4.49
C ASP A 147 11.90 -9.10 -3.62
N PHE A 148 11.18 -9.15 -2.51
CA PHE A 148 11.19 -10.33 -1.63
C PHE A 148 9.91 -10.47 -0.83
N ILE A 149 9.65 -11.68 -0.37
CA ILE A 149 8.55 -12.01 0.53
C ILE A 149 9.09 -12.38 1.88
N LEU A 150 8.51 -11.76 2.90
CA LEU A 150 8.63 -12.17 4.29
C LEU A 150 7.37 -12.95 4.65
N THR A 151 7.50 -14.26 4.83
CA THR A 151 6.44 -15.11 5.33
C THR A 151 6.39 -15.05 6.84
N ASN A 152 5.20 -14.82 7.39
CA ASN A 152 4.94 -14.76 8.81
C ASN A 152 4.99 -16.17 9.41
N GLU A 153 5.56 -16.29 10.62
CA GLU A 153 5.63 -17.53 11.37
C GLU A 153 4.70 -17.42 12.58
N GLU A 154 3.39 -17.45 12.32
CA GLU A 154 2.31 -17.45 13.31
C GLU A 154 2.39 -16.27 14.31
N GLY A 155 2.67 -15.06 13.83
CA GLY A 155 2.73 -13.85 14.66
C GLY A 155 3.98 -13.75 15.53
N LYS A 156 4.98 -14.62 15.34
CA LYS A 156 6.19 -14.65 16.20
C LYS A 156 7.40 -14.04 15.52
N SER A 157 7.52 -14.23 14.22
CA SER A 157 8.69 -13.82 13.44
C SER A 157 8.40 -13.86 11.95
N PHE A 158 9.40 -13.52 11.13
CA PHE A 158 9.34 -13.66 9.68
C PHE A 158 10.53 -14.47 9.16
N LYS A 159 10.34 -15.13 8.01
CA LYS A 159 11.41 -15.69 7.18
C LYS A 159 11.36 -15.10 5.77
N VAL A 160 12.50 -15.02 5.10
CA VAL A 160 12.55 -14.68 3.66
C VAL A 160 12.26 -15.96 2.87
N ASP A 161 11.09 -16.08 2.23
CA ASP A 161 10.69 -17.30 1.50
C ASP A 161 10.88 -17.21 -0.03
N TRP A 162 10.85 -15.98 -0.56
CA TRP A 162 11.04 -15.71 -1.98
C TRP A 162 11.81 -14.41 -2.17
N GLN A 163 12.61 -14.34 -3.24
CA GLN A 163 13.26 -13.10 -3.68
C GLN A 163 13.55 -13.15 -5.18
N GLU A 164 13.50 -11.99 -5.83
CA GLU A 164 13.88 -11.84 -7.23
C GLU A 164 14.50 -10.47 -7.51
N VAL A 165 15.65 -10.45 -8.20
CA VAL A 165 16.27 -9.21 -8.68
C VAL A 165 15.89 -9.03 -10.15
N ARG A 166 14.92 -8.15 -10.43
CA ARG A 166 14.48 -7.87 -11.81
C ARG A 166 14.39 -6.38 -12.12
N TYR A 167 13.49 -5.66 -11.45
CA TYR A 167 13.22 -4.25 -11.72
C TYR A 167 13.25 -3.41 -10.43
N ARG A 168 12.90 -2.12 -10.55
CA ARG A 168 12.96 -1.13 -9.46
C ARG A 168 11.55 -0.81 -8.99
N ALA A 169 11.07 -1.58 -8.02
CA ALA A 169 9.71 -1.46 -7.51
C ALA A 169 9.47 -0.09 -6.85
N ARG A 170 8.24 0.42 -7.02
CA ARG A 170 7.70 1.61 -6.35
C ARG A 170 6.36 1.32 -5.71
N GLY A 171 5.30 1.30 -6.51
CA GLY A 171 3.95 1.00 -6.05
C GLY A 171 3.76 -0.51 -6.00
N ILE A 172 3.11 -0.99 -4.94
CA ILE A 172 2.81 -2.40 -4.74
C ILE A 172 1.38 -2.47 -4.22
N SER A 173 0.57 -3.32 -4.83
CA SER A 173 -0.79 -3.61 -4.38
C SER A 173 -1.04 -5.09 -4.48
N SER A 174 -1.69 -5.66 -3.46
CA SER A 174 -2.16 -7.04 -3.46
C SER A 174 -3.68 -7.10 -3.52
N CYS A 175 -4.21 -8.07 -4.26
CA CYS A 175 -5.63 -8.41 -4.30
C CYS A 175 -5.82 -9.75 -5.00
N ASP A 176 -6.88 -10.47 -4.69
CA ASP A 176 -7.36 -11.62 -5.46
C ASP A 176 -8.09 -11.10 -6.72
N PHE A 177 -7.37 -10.97 -7.84
CA PHE A 177 -7.94 -10.33 -9.04
C PHE A 177 -8.70 -11.30 -9.93
N ASP A 178 -8.34 -12.59 -9.90
CA ASP A 178 -8.94 -13.63 -10.73
C ASP A 178 -9.99 -14.49 -9.99
N ARG A 179 -10.15 -14.27 -8.68
CA ARG A 179 -11.12 -14.93 -7.79
C ARG A 179 -10.83 -16.40 -7.57
N ASP A 180 -9.56 -16.80 -7.58
CA ASP A 180 -9.16 -18.14 -7.21
C ASP A 180 -9.01 -18.34 -5.68
N GLY A 181 -9.08 -17.23 -4.94
CA GLY A 181 -9.01 -17.20 -3.48
C GLY A 181 -7.61 -16.90 -2.94
N ASP A 182 -6.62 -16.70 -3.82
CA ASP A 182 -5.25 -16.39 -3.46
C ASP A 182 -4.93 -14.91 -3.75
N LEU A 183 -4.23 -14.23 -2.85
CA LEU A 183 -3.83 -12.85 -3.11
C LEU A 183 -2.69 -12.80 -4.13
N ASP A 184 -2.92 -12.10 -5.22
CA ASP A 184 -1.93 -11.75 -6.24
C ASP A 184 -1.25 -10.42 -5.94
N VAL A 185 -0.17 -10.10 -6.68
CA VAL A 185 0.59 -8.85 -6.48
C VAL A 185 0.82 -8.13 -7.79
N TYR A 186 0.49 -6.84 -7.83
CA TYR A 186 0.87 -5.94 -8.91
C TYR A 186 1.94 -4.94 -8.45
N VAL A 187 3.02 -4.84 -9.23
CA VAL A 187 4.19 -4.01 -8.92
C VAL A 187 4.39 -2.98 -10.04
N SER A 188 4.39 -1.70 -9.67
CA SER A 188 4.79 -0.62 -10.56
C SER A 188 6.30 -0.39 -10.49
N ASN A 189 6.94 -0.26 -11.65
CA ASN A 189 8.40 -0.18 -11.73
C ASN A 189 8.90 1.17 -12.26
N TYR A 190 9.98 1.66 -11.66
CA TYR A 190 10.65 2.90 -12.04
C TYR A 190 11.57 2.69 -13.26
N ARG A 191 12.13 3.80 -13.79
CA ARG A 191 13.11 3.81 -14.91
C ARG A 191 12.58 3.25 -16.22
N LEU A 192 11.33 3.52 -16.57
CA LEU A 192 10.76 3.02 -17.83
C LEU A 192 10.76 1.49 -17.91
N GLN A 193 10.74 0.80 -16.76
CA GLN A 193 10.71 -0.66 -16.70
C GLN A 193 9.25 -1.14 -16.69
N PRO A 194 8.94 -2.28 -17.31
CA PRO A 194 7.57 -2.79 -17.31
C PRO A 194 7.11 -3.06 -15.88
N ASN A 195 5.82 -2.78 -15.62
CA ASN A 195 5.16 -3.24 -14.40
C ASN A 195 5.07 -4.77 -14.42
N ILE A 196 4.85 -5.39 -13.25
CA ILE A 196 4.69 -6.84 -13.14
C ILE A 196 3.37 -7.17 -12.45
N LEU A 197 2.61 -8.10 -13.03
CA LEU A 197 1.51 -8.80 -12.39
C LEU A 197 1.97 -10.22 -12.04
N TRP A 198 2.09 -10.47 -10.74
CA TRP A 198 2.41 -11.76 -10.16
C TRP A 198 1.14 -12.51 -9.78
N GLN A 199 0.88 -13.65 -10.41
CA GLN A 199 -0.15 -14.58 -9.98
C GLN A 199 0.41 -15.47 -8.86
N ASN A 200 -0.29 -15.56 -7.73
CA ASN A 200 0.05 -16.48 -6.65
C ASN A 200 -0.66 -17.83 -6.85
N ASN A 201 -0.22 -18.87 -6.15
CA ASN A 201 -0.86 -20.19 -6.16
C ASN A 201 -1.32 -20.65 -4.76
N GLY A 202 -1.51 -19.68 -3.87
CA GLY A 202 -1.95 -19.90 -2.49
C GLY A 202 -0.90 -20.51 -1.58
N LYS A 203 0.36 -20.58 -2.03
CA LYS A 203 1.50 -21.13 -1.28
C LYS A 203 2.70 -20.19 -1.25
N GLY A 204 2.47 -18.91 -1.49
CA GLY A 204 3.50 -17.89 -1.62
C GLY A 204 4.45 -18.12 -2.79
N LYS A 205 4.00 -18.77 -3.87
CA LYS A 205 4.79 -18.98 -5.09
C LYS A 205 4.15 -18.23 -6.26
N PHE A 206 4.94 -17.31 -6.82
CA PHE A 206 4.46 -16.32 -7.77
C PHE A 206 4.93 -16.61 -9.19
N THR A 207 4.02 -16.41 -10.16
CA THR A 207 4.27 -16.54 -11.59
C THR A 207 3.99 -15.20 -12.27
N ASP A 208 4.92 -14.74 -13.11
CA ASP A 208 4.70 -13.52 -13.90
C ASP A 208 3.74 -13.81 -15.05
N ILE A 209 2.54 -13.22 -14.98
CA ILE A 209 1.48 -13.34 -15.98
C ILE A 209 1.24 -12.01 -16.71
N THR A 210 2.13 -11.03 -16.55
CA THR A 210 1.92 -9.65 -17.01
C THR A 210 1.57 -9.56 -18.50
N GLY A 211 2.29 -10.33 -19.32
CA GLY A 211 2.09 -10.36 -20.77
C GLY A 211 0.75 -10.98 -21.18
N GLU A 212 0.29 -11.98 -20.44
CA GLU A 212 -0.95 -12.72 -20.73
C GLU A 212 -2.19 -11.85 -20.49
N PHE A 213 -2.12 -10.96 -19.50
CA PHE A 213 -3.24 -10.10 -19.09
C PHE A 213 -3.15 -8.67 -19.65
N GLY A 214 -2.16 -8.39 -20.50
CA GLY A 214 -1.97 -7.03 -21.02
C GLY A 214 -1.71 -5.99 -19.92
N ALA A 215 -1.25 -6.44 -18.75
CA ALA A 215 -0.92 -5.60 -17.60
C ALA A 215 0.45 -4.91 -17.76
N LEU A 216 1.07 -5.08 -18.92
CA LEU A 216 2.22 -4.31 -19.35
C LEU A 216 1.77 -2.86 -19.57
N ALA A 217 1.92 -2.00 -18.57
CA ALA A 217 1.91 -0.58 -18.83
C ALA A 217 3.14 -0.28 -19.72
N ASN A 218 2.93 -0.02 -21.00
CA ASN A 218 3.96 0.43 -21.94
C ASN A 218 3.44 1.73 -22.58
N GLY A 219 4.23 2.80 -22.52
CA GLY A 219 3.88 4.05 -23.23
C GLY A 219 4.18 3.93 -24.73
N PRO A 220 3.40 4.56 -25.64
CA PRO A 220 3.76 4.63 -27.05
C PRO A 220 5.17 5.24 -27.22
N GLY A 221 6.06 4.55 -27.95
CA GLY A 221 7.44 5.00 -28.18
C GLY A 221 8.46 4.57 -27.11
N PHE A 222 8.03 3.87 -26.06
CA PHE A 222 8.90 3.32 -25.02
C PHE A 222 8.52 1.85 -24.76
N GLY A 223 9.44 0.92 -25.04
CA GLY A 223 9.25 -0.52 -24.79
C GLY A 223 9.21 -0.93 -23.31
N GLY A 224 8.85 -0.01 -22.42
CA GLY A 224 8.69 -0.19 -20.98
C GLY A 224 7.98 1.02 -20.37
N GLY A 225 7.11 0.76 -19.39
CA GLY A 225 6.16 1.73 -18.83
C GLY A 225 6.76 2.80 -17.93
N HIS A 226 6.12 3.97 -17.94
CA HIS A 226 6.21 4.91 -16.83
C HIS A 226 5.09 4.62 -15.82
N SER A 227 5.46 4.51 -14.53
CA SER A 227 4.63 4.93 -13.39
C SER A 227 5.22 6.18 -12.77
#